data_AF-Q1LCQ2-F1
#
_entry.id   AF-Q1LCQ2-F1
#
_cell.length_a   1.000
_cell.length_b   1.000
_cell.length_c   1.000
_cell.angle_alpha   90.00
_cell.angle_beta   90.00
_cell.angle_gamma   90.00
#
_symmetry.space_group_name_H-M   'P 1'
#
loop_
_entity.id
_entity.type
_entity.pdbx_description
1 polymer ?
#
loop_
_entity_poly.entity_id
_entity_poly.type
_entity_poly.pdbx_seq_one_letter_code
_entity_poly.pdbx_strand_id
1 'polypeptide(L)'
;MQLDTLSTESQADGATPAFRVIRAWLASFACSTALVASLVLGACASKPIVPYSTDTPPLVLVPAPLAGVTDKRGRFREIYCAVLQTRGSALPDYRPCDEALTRVGSEPAGTGKPVDLGPSKRHLIAAVVAGIGYECFKPWLDPPGTVVTHLREFGYDATMITVDALSSSTNNARQIRDAIMDMSLAVNEPRIVLMGYSKGAPDILEAVVTYPEIRSRVAAVVSAAGAVGGSPLANDAEQYQADLLRHFPGATCSSGDGGAVESLRPQTRKAWLAQNPLPYDLPIYSIVTFPQPERISSILRSSYNKLSRIDARNDSQMIFYDQIVPGSTLLGYVNADHWALAVPIARTHDTVGSLFVTQNAYPREALAEALLRFVEEDMAVPASHVPSSVRRRPAD
;
A
#
# COMPACT_ATOMS: atom_id res chain seq x y z
N MET A 1 42.69 -41.00 -72.92
CA MET A 1 41.61 -41.56 -73.75
C MET A 1 40.54 -40.50 -73.85
N GLN A 2 40.44 -39.86 -75.01
CA GLN A 2 39.45 -38.84 -75.38
C GLN A 2 38.03 -39.41 -75.45
N LEU A 3 37.05 -38.53 -75.24
CA LEU A 3 35.84 -38.26 -76.06
C LEU A 3 34.81 -37.60 -75.10
N ASP A 4 34.65 -36.28 -75.09
CA ASP A 4 33.92 -35.38 -76.01
C ASP A 4 32.39 -35.31 -75.83
N THR A 5 31.93 -34.09 -75.50
CA THR A 5 30.66 -33.42 -75.89
C THR A 5 29.35 -33.92 -75.21
N LEU A 6 28.37 -33.10 -74.77
CA LEU A 6 27.71 -31.92 -75.36
C LEU A 6 27.07 -31.02 -74.28
N SER A 7 27.03 -29.74 -74.59
CA SER A 7 26.26 -28.64 -74.00
C SER A 7 24.74 -28.78 -74.13
N THR A 8 23.99 -28.30 -73.12
CA THR A 8 22.66 -27.67 -73.32
C THR A 8 22.39 -26.65 -72.21
N GLU A 9 22.51 -25.37 -72.55
CA GLU A 9 21.76 -24.29 -71.91
C GLU A 9 20.26 -24.53 -72.15
N SER A 10 19.45 -24.48 -71.09
CA SER A 10 17.99 -24.45 -71.19
C SER A 10 17.47 -23.22 -70.46
N GLN A 11 17.32 -22.14 -71.22
CA GLN A 11 16.36 -21.08 -70.93
C GLN A 11 14.96 -21.69 -70.78
N ALA A 12 14.30 -21.43 -69.65
CA ALA A 12 12.87 -21.62 -69.49
C ALA A 12 12.30 -20.47 -68.65
N ASP A 13 12.43 -19.25 -69.17
CA ASP A 13 11.72 -18.08 -68.64
C ASP A 13 10.34 -18.00 -69.34
N GLY A 14 9.47 -18.95 -68.98
CA GLY A 14 8.17 -19.19 -69.60
C GLY A 14 6.99 -18.82 -68.69
N ALA A 15 7.00 -17.60 -68.12
CA ALA A 15 5.80 -17.05 -67.49
C ALA A 15 5.20 -15.99 -68.43
N THR A 16 4.03 -16.28 -68.99
CA THR A 16 3.27 -15.33 -69.82
C THR A 16 3.07 -13.99 -69.08
N PRO A 17 3.01 -12.84 -69.79
CA PRO A 17 2.94 -11.51 -69.16
C PRO A 17 1.78 -11.36 -68.16
N ALA A 18 0.68 -12.08 -68.35
CA ALA A 18 -0.43 -12.14 -67.40
C ALA A 18 -0.05 -12.73 -66.02
N PHE A 19 0.83 -13.74 -65.96
CA PHE A 19 1.26 -14.36 -64.69
C PHE A 19 2.23 -13.49 -63.89
N ARG A 20 3.06 -12.67 -64.56
CA ARG A 20 3.94 -11.69 -63.88
C ARG A 20 3.12 -10.56 -63.27
N VAL A 21 2.07 -10.10 -63.95
CA VAL A 21 1.13 -9.09 -63.41
C VAL A 21 0.36 -9.65 -62.21
N ILE A 22 -0.20 -10.86 -62.31
CA ILE A 22 -0.93 -11.49 -61.19
C ILE A 22 -0.03 -11.68 -59.96
N ARG A 23 1.23 -12.10 -60.12
CA ARG A 23 2.19 -12.23 -59.01
C ARG A 23 2.55 -10.87 -58.38
N ALA A 24 2.73 -9.82 -59.19
CA ALA A 24 2.99 -8.46 -58.67
C ALA A 24 1.78 -7.87 -57.93
N TRP A 25 0.56 -8.14 -58.41
CA TRP A 25 -0.68 -7.77 -57.74
C TRP A 25 -0.88 -8.54 -56.43
N LEU A 26 -0.65 -9.85 -56.40
CA LEU A 26 -0.73 -10.67 -55.18
C LEU A 26 0.33 -10.29 -54.14
N ALA A 27 1.56 -9.96 -54.57
CA ALA A 27 2.61 -9.48 -53.67
C ALA A 27 2.29 -8.09 -53.09
N SER A 28 1.73 -7.19 -53.90
CA SER A 28 1.29 -5.85 -53.45
C SER A 28 0.08 -5.94 -52.52
N PHE A 29 -0.85 -6.86 -52.77
CA PHE A 29 -1.97 -7.14 -51.88
C PHE A 29 -1.51 -7.74 -50.55
N ALA A 30 -0.59 -8.72 -50.58
CA ALA A 30 -0.01 -9.34 -49.39
C ALA A 30 0.78 -8.34 -48.52
N CYS A 31 1.55 -7.43 -49.14
CA CYS A 31 2.29 -6.38 -48.45
C CYS A 31 1.33 -5.34 -47.83
N SER A 32 0.26 -4.98 -48.54
CA SER A 32 -0.78 -4.07 -48.04
C SER A 32 -1.58 -4.71 -46.89
N THR A 33 -1.92 -5.99 -46.96
CA THR A 33 -2.59 -6.72 -45.87
C THR A 33 -1.69 -6.90 -44.65
N ALA A 34 -0.39 -7.13 -44.84
CA ALA A 34 0.55 -7.23 -43.74
C ALA A 34 0.74 -5.88 -43.04
N LEU A 35 0.79 -4.77 -43.79
CA LEU A 35 0.89 -3.42 -43.24
C LEU A 35 -0.38 -3.03 -42.46
N VAL A 36 -1.56 -3.32 -43.01
CA VAL A 36 -2.85 -3.08 -42.33
C VAL A 36 -3.00 -3.96 -41.09
N ALA A 37 -2.62 -5.24 -41.16
CA ALA A 37 -2.60 -6.12 -39.98
C ALA A 37 -1.62 -5.62 -38.91
N SER A 38 -0.45 -5.10 -39.29
CA SER A 38 0.51 -4.50 -38.35
C SER A 38 -0.02 -3.22 -37.71
N LEU A 39 -0.75 -2.39 -38.47
CA LEU A 39 -1.39 -1.18 -37.97
C LEU A 39 -2.58 -1.49 -37.05
N VAL A 40 -3.37 -2.53 -37.35
CA VAL A 40 -4.49 -2.99 -36.50
C VAL A 40 -3.99 -3.66 -35.23
N LEU A 41 -2.88 -4.40 -35.27
CA LEU A 41 -2.25 -4.99 -34.08
C LEU A 41 -1.52 -3.96 -33.21
N GLY A 42 -1.07 -2.83 -33.79
CA GLY A 42 -0.48 -1.71 -33.05
C GLY A 42 -1.50 -0.70 -32.49
N ALA A 43 -2.76 -0.74 -32.94
CA ALA A 43 -3.80 0.24 -32.57
C ALA A 43 -4.50 -0.05 -31.22
N CYS A 44 -4.25 -1.19 -30.59
CA CYS A 44 -4.70 -1.47 -29.22
C CYS A 44 -3.68 -0.97 -28.20
N ALA A 45 -3.26 0.29 -28.28
CA ALA A 45 -2.53 0.91 -27.20
C ALA A 45 -3.46 0.99 -25.97
N SER A 46 -3.22 0.15 -24.97
CA SER A 46 -4.00 0.16 -23.72
C SER A 46 -3.98 1.56 -23.11
N LYS A 47 -5.14 2.07 -22.67
CA LYS A 47 -5.22 3.36 -21.97
C LYS A 47 -4.18 3.42 -20.84
N PRO A 48 -3.46 4.54 -20.68
CA PRO A 48 -2.50 4.67 -19.59
C PRO A 48 -3.23 4.67 -18.25
N ILE A 49 -2.75 3.86 -17.31
CA ILE A 49 -3.27 3.76 -15.94
C ILE A 49 -3.12 5.08 -15.15
N VAL A 50 -2.21 5.96 -15.59
CA VAL A 50 -2.16 7.36 -15.14
C VAL A 50 -2.64 8.21 -16.32
N PRO A 51 -3.89 8.69 -16.31
CA PRO A 51 -4.41 9.51 -17.39
C PRO A 51 -3.75 10.88 -17.41
N TYR A 52 -3.72 11.52 -18.58
CA TYR A 52 -3.37 12.93 -18.67
C TYR A 52 -4.39 13.78 -17.91
N SER A 53 -3.92 14.73 -17.10
CA SER A 53 -4.74 15.66 -16.33
C SER A 53 -4.00 16.97 -16.11
N THR A 54 -4.72 18.10 -16.17
CA THR A 54 -4.21 19.44 -15.85
C THR A 54 -4.51 19.87 -14.42
N ASP A 55 -5.25 19.06 -13.67
CA ASP A 55 -5.76 19.39 -12.33
C ASP A 55 -4.83 18.87 -11.22
N THR A 56 -3.77 18.14 -11.59
CA THR A 56 -2.77 17.65 -10.64
C THR A 56 -1.95 18.84 -10.12
N PRO A 57 -1.80 19.03 -8.80
CA PRO A 57 -0.93 20.07 -8.27
C PRO A 57 0.52 19.85 -8.74
N PRO A 58 1.41 20.86 -8.71
CA PRO A 58 2.83 20.64 -9.00
C PRO A 58 3.44 19.62 -8.04
N LEU A 59 4.10 18.60 -8.58
CA LEU A 59 4.70 17.50 -7.81
C LEU A 59 6.16 17.28 -8.17
N VAL A 60 6.91 16.76 -7.21
CA VAL A 60 8.26 16.26 -7.42
C VAL A 60 8.44 14.96 -6.63
N LEU A 61 9.12 13.98 -7.23
CA LEU A 61 9.57 12.78 -6.52
C LEU A 61 10.96 13.08 -5.94
N VAL A 62 11.08 13.07 -4.61
CA VAL A 62 12.32 13.39 -3.89
C VAL A 62 12.68 12.30 -2.88
N PRO A 63 13.96 12.18 -2.50
CA PRO A 63 14.35 11.43 -1.31
C PRO A 63 13.55 11.85 -0.08
N ALA A 64 13.17 10.89 0.76
CA ALA A 64 12.29 11.11 1.91
C ALA A 64 12.68 12.30 2.82
N PRO A 65 13.98 12.54 3.14
CA PRO A 65 14.37 13.69 3.96
C PRO A 65 14.01 15.06 3.35
N LEU A 66 13.97 15.18 2.02
CA LEU A 66 13.57 16.43 1.36
C LEU A 66 12.06 16.68 1.45
N ALA A 67 11.26 15.65 1.75
CA ALA A 67 9.84 15.75 2.07
C ALA A 67 9.59 15.90 3.59
N GLY A 68 10.63 16.22 4.37
CA GLY A 68 10.56 16.37 5.83
C GLY A 68 10.44 15.05 6.59
N VAL A 69 10.63 13.90 5.93
CA VAL A 69 10.50 12.59 6.59
C VAL A 69 11.74 12.31 7.43
N THR A 70 11.54 11.95 8.71
CA THR A 70 12.60 11.52 9.60
C THR A 70 12.82 10.01 9.48
N ASP A 71 14.07 9.59 9.26
CA ASP A 71 14.39 8.16 9.11
C ASP A 71 14.75 7.53 10.47
N LYS A 72 13.84 6.73 11.03
CA LYS A 72 14.08 5.95 12.26
C LYS A 72 14.05 4.45 12.02
N ARG A 73 14.29 4.01 10.78
CA ARG A 73 14.28 2.59 10.39
C ARG A 73 15.25 1.74 11.20
N GLY A 74 16.43 2.27 11.51
CA GLY A 74 17.42 1.59 12.34
C GLY A 74 16.89 1.24 13.74
N ARG A 75 16.30 2.22 14.45
CA ARG A 75 15.74 1.98 15.79
C ARG A 75 14.53 1.06 15.75
N PHE A 76 13.62 1.27 14.80
CA PHE A 76 12.46 0.40 14.68
C PHE A 76 12.86 -1.06 14.38
N ARG A 77 13.87 -1.28 13.52
CA ARG A 77 14.41 -2.62 13.29
C ARG A 77 14.96 -3.25 14.57
N GLU A 78 15.71 -2.51 15.41
CA GLU A 78 16.17 -3.04 16.71
C GLU A 78 15.00 -3.55 17.56
N ILE A 79 13.95 -2.73 17.70
CA ILE A 79 12.77 -3.07 18.50
C ILE A 79 12.07 -4.29 17.91
N TYR A 80 11.81 -4.29 16.61
CA TYR A 80 11.10 -5.38 15.96
C TYR A 80 11.88 -6.69 15.97
N CYS A 81 13.19 -6.65 15.73
CA CYS A 81 14.04 -7.84 15.83
C CYS A 81 14.09 -8.39 17.26
N ALA A 82 14.16 -7.53 18.28
CA ALA A 82 14.14 -7.95 19.67
C ALA A 82 12.80 -8.63 20.03
N VAL A 83 11.67 -8.06 19.62
CA VAL A 83 10.34 -8.70 19.77
C VAL A 83 10.32 -10.06 19.09
N LEU A 84 10.68 -10.14 17.79
CA LEU A 84 10.69 -11.41 17.05
C LEU A 84 11.61 -12.46 17.70
N GLN A 85 12.79 -12.08 18.16
CA GLN A 85 13.74 -13.00 18.77
C GLN A 85 13.24 -13.51 20.14
N THR A 86 12.66 -12.63 20.96
CA THR A 86 12.19 -13.01 22.30
C THR A 86 10.89 -13.81 22.27
N ARG A 87 9.94 -13.43 21.42
CA ARG A 87 8.68 -14.19 21.28
C ARG A 87 8.86 -15.45 20.44
N GLY A 88 9.79 -15.42 19.47
CA GLY A 88 10.24 -16.57 18.70
C GLY A 88 9.10 -17.30 17.97
N SER A 89 9.21 -18.63 17.92
CA SER A 89 8.25 -19.51 17.24
C SER A 89 6.90 -19.63 17.94
N ALA A 90 6.71 -19.02 19.12
CA ALA A 90 5.38 -18.93 19.73
C ALA A 90 4.46 -17.98 18.93
N LEU A 91 5.03 -17.08 18.14
CA LEU A 91 4.27 -16.21 17.26
C LEU A 91 3.77 -16.95 16.02
N PRO A 92 2.50 -16.79 15.66
CA PRO A 92 2.00 -17.21 14.35
C PRO A 92 2.81 -16.56 13.21
N ASP A 93 3.04 -17.33 12.15
CA ASP A 93 3.78 -16.89 10.95
C ASP A 93 5.19 -16.32 11.23
N TYR A 94 5.84 -16.77 12.30
CA TYR A 94 7.21 -16.36 12.64
C TYR A 94 8.15 -16.46 11.42
N ARG A 95 9.00 -15.44 11.27
CA ARG A 95 10.15 -15.46 10.36
C ARG A 95 11.30 -14.64 10.93
N PRO A 96 12.54 -14.89 10.48
CA PRO A 96 13.69 -14.09 10.87
C PRO A 96 13.50 -12.60 10.54
N CYS A 97 14.04 -11.72 11.38
CA CYS A 97 13.85 -10.27 11.24
C CYS A 97 14.35 -9.73 9.89
N ASP A 98 15.50 -10.22 9.40
CA ASP A 98 16.05 -9.82 8.10
C ASP A 98 15.20 -10.32 6.91
N GLU A 99 14.32 -11.30 7.12
CA GLU A 99 13.31 -11.69 6.14
C GLU A 99 11.99 -10.92 6.29
N ALA A 100 11.68 -10.42 7.49
CA ALA A 100 10.46 -9.66 7.77
C ALA A 100 10.54 -8.20 7.31
N LEU A 101 11.72 -7.58 7.38
CA LEU A 101 11.95 -6.20 6.95
C LEU A 101 12.98 -6.10 5.82
N THR A 102 12.56 -5.52 4.70
CA THR A 102 13.43 -5.23 3.55
C THR A 102 14.38 -4.07 3.87
N ARG A 103 15.68 -4.23 3.55
CA ARG A 103 16.65 -3.13 3.60
C ARG A 103 16.59 -2.34 2.29
N VAL A 104 16.34 -1.04 2.37
CA VAL A 104 16.21 -0.15 1.20
C VAL A 104 17.23 0.98 1.30
N GLY A 105 18.11 1.09 0.31
CA GLY A 105 19.19 2.09 0.31
C GLY A 105 20.06 2.01 1.58
N SER A 106 20.59 3.16 2.01
CA SER A 106 21.30 3.27 3.28
C SER A 106 20.30 3.37 4.42
N GLU A 107 20.08 2.27 5.14
CA GLU A 107 19.33 2.26 6.40
C GLU A 107 20.24 2.75 7.55
N PRO A 108 19.79 3.72 8.38
CA PRO A 108 20.55 4.13 9.55
C PRO A 108 20.86 2.94 10.46
N ALA A 109 22.01 2.97 11.13
CA ALA A 109 22.30 1.99 12.17
C ALA A 109 21.26 2.07 13.29
N GLY A 110 21.07 0.95 13.98
CA GLY A 110 20.38 0.93 15.26
C GLY A 110 21.05 1.86 16.28
N THR A 111 20.30 2.24 17.32
CA THR A 111 20.78 3.15 18.36
C THR A 111 21.66 2.46 19.41
N GLY A 112 21.65 1.13 19.47
CA GLY A 112 22.27 0.32 20.52
C GLY A 112 21.58 0.39 21.88
N LYS A 113 20.49 1.18 22.02
CA LYS A 113 19.75 1.27 23.28
C LYS A 113 19.05 -0.05 23.59
N PRO A 114 18.96 -0.46 24.87
CA PRO A 114 18.14 -1.60 25.26
C PRO A 114 16.71 -1.46 24.75
N VAL A 115 16.10 -2.58 24.35
CA VAL A 115 14.68 -2.63 24.00
C VAL A 115 13.92 -3.10 25.23
N ASP A 116 13.02 -2.27 25.75
CA ASP A 116 12.12 -2.65 26.85
C ASP A 116 11.06 -3.60 26.30
N LEU A 117 11.11 -4.87 26.73
CA LEU A 117 10.18 -5.94 26.35
C LEU A 117 9.19 -6.28 27.48
N GLY A 118 9.19 -5.49 28.56
CA GLY A 118 8.24 -5.60 29.67
C GLY A 118 6.85 -5.05 29.31
N PRO A 119 5.96 -4.96 30.32
CA PRO A 119 4.64 -4.36 30.17
C PRO A 119 4.72 -2.88 29.79
N SER A 120 3.75 -2.43 28.98
CA SER A 120 3.54 -1.02 28.62
C SER A 120 3.37 -0.15 29.88
N LYS A 121 3.97 1.04 29.83
CA LYS A 121 3.85 2.07 30.88
C LYS A 121 2.76 3.09 30.56
N ARG A 122 2.33 3.18 29.30
CA ARG A 122 1.31 4.14 28.83
C ARG A 122 -0.04 3.51 28.52
N HIS A 123 -0.11 2.18 28.46
CA HIS A 123 -1.31 1.42 28.11
C HIS A 123 -1.94 1.91 26.80
N LEU A 124 -1.11 2.06 25.76
CA LEU A 124 -1.56 2.54 24.46
C LEU A 124 -2.60 1.59 23.85
N ILE A 125 -3.57 2.18 23.16
CA ILE A 125 -4.67 1.47 22.49
C ILE A 125 -4.50 1.67 20.98
N ALA A 126 -4.22 0.59 20.25
CA ALA A 126 -4.23 0.62 18.79
C ALA A 126 -5.68 0.67 18.28
N ALA A 127 -6.12 1.82 17.81
CA ALA A 127 -7.43 1.99 17.17
C ALA A 127 -7.25 1.92 15.64
N VAL A 128 -7.59 0.76 15.08
CA VAL A 128 -7.28 0.41 13.69
C VAL A 128 -8.45 0.78 12.78
N VAL A 129 -8.14 1.48 11.68
CA VAL A 129 -9.07 1.77 10.57
C VAL A 129 -8.59 1.00 9.34
N ALA A 130 -9.46 0.14 8.81
CA ALA A 130 -9.13 -0.72 7.68
C ALA A 130 -9.30 -0.01 6.32
N GLY A 131 -8.90 -0.71 5.26
CA GLY A 131 -8.97 -0.23 3.88
C GLY A 131 -10.35 -0.38 3.24
N ILE A 132 -10.42 0.02 1.97
CA ILE A 132 -11.60 -0.14 1.10
C ILE A 132 -12.11 -1.58 1.13
N GLY A 133 -13.43 -1.73 1.24
CA GLY A 133 -14.09 -3.04 1.18
C GLY A 133 -13.94 -3.93 2.41
N TYR A 134 -13.12 -3.57 3.42
CA TYR A 134 -12.82 -4.47 4.54
C TYR A 134 -14.08 -4.94 5.30
N GLU A 135 -14.99 -4.03 5.62
CA GLU A 135 -16.22 -4.36 6.35
C GLU A 135 -17.16 -5.27 5.52
N CYS A 136 -17.09 -5.22 4.19
CA CYS A 136 -17.85 -6.13 3.32
C CYS A 136 -17.44 -7.60 3.47
N PHE A 137 -16.15 -7.90 3.63
CA PHE A 137 -15.69 -9.29 3.74
C PHE A 137 -15.27 -9.69 5.15
N LYS A 138 -15.32 -8.78 6.13
CA LYS A 138 -14.99 -9.06 7.54
C LYS A 138 -15.78 -10.26 8.11
N PRO A 139 -17.10 -10.40 7.90
CA PRO A 139 -17.85 -11.55 8.41
C PRO A 139 -17.37 -12.88 7.82
N TRP A 140 -17.00 -12.88 6.54
CA TRP A 140 -16.40 -14.05 5.90
C TRP A 140 -14.99 -14.31 6.43
N LEU A 141 -14.16 -13.27 6.58
CA LEU A 141 -12.77 -13.40 7.04
C LEU A 141 -12.67 -14.02 8.44
N ASP A 142 -13.63 -13.68 9.31
CA ASP A 142 -13.70 -14.08 10.73
C ASP A 142 -12.33 -14.00 11.44
N PRO A 143 -11.74 -12.78 11.54
CA PRO A 143 -10.37 -12.63 12.00
C PRO A 143 -10.22 -13.12 13.46
N PRO A 144 -9.24 -13.99 13.76
CA PRO A 144 -9.18 -14.75 15.02
C PRO A 144 -8.78 -13.92 16.25
N GLY A 145 -8.62 -12.59 16.12
CA GLY A 145 -8.28 -11.69 17.23
C GLY A 145 -6.89 -11.91 17.85
N THR A 146 -6.00 -12.68 17.21
CA THR A 146 -4.69 -13.05 17.80
C THR A 146 -3.81 -11.83 18.13
N VAL A 147 -3.86 -10.77 17.31
CA VAL A 147 -3.10 -9.54 17.54
C VAL A 147 -3.56 -8.84 18.83
N VAL A 148 -4.87 -8.66 19.05
CA VAL A 148 -5.36 -8.00 20.27
C VAL A 148 -5.06 -8.83 21.51
N THR A 149 -5.21 -10.16 21.42
CA THR A 149 -4.84 -11.08 22.51
C THR A 149 -3.37 -10.94 22.87
N HIS A 150 -2.49 -10.97 21.86
CA HIS A 150 -1.04 -10.81 22.03
C HIS A 150 -0.69 -9.45 22.67
N LEU A 151 -1.27 -8.36 22.19
CA LEU A 151 -0.99 -7.01 22.70
C LEU A 151 -1.36 -6.85 24.18
N ARG A 152 -2.46 -7.48 24.62
CA ARG A 152 -2.94 -7.43 26.01
C ARG A 152 -1.99 -8.09 27.00
N GLU A 153 -1.22 -9.10 26.57
CA GLU A 153 -0.19 -9.72 27.41
C GLU A 153 0.91 -8.72 27.81
N PHE A 154 1.13 -7.68 27.00
CA PHE A 154 2.15 -6.66 27.21
C PHE A 154 1.58 -5.32 27.66
N GLY A 155 0.33 -5.29 28.15
CA GLY A 155 -0.29 -4.10 28.72
C GLY A 155 -0.76 -3.07 27.70
N TYR A 156 -0.82 -3.42 26.42
CA TYR A 156 -1.49 -2.64 25.37
C TYR A 156 -2.92 -3.13 25.15
N ASP A 157 -3.71 -2.40 24.37
CA ASP A 157 -4.98 -2.90 23.84
C ASP A 157 -5.12 -2.58 22.35
N ALA A 158 -6.11 -3.19 21.69
CA ALA A 158 -6.43 -2.87 20.31
C ALA A 158 -7.94 -2.99 20.05
N THR A 159 -8.43 -2.11 19.18
CA THR A 159 -9.81 -2.12 18.72
C THR A 159 -9.87 -1.74 17.24
N MET A 160 -10.92 -2.20 16.56
CA MET A 160 -11.22 -1.78 15.19
C MET A 160 -12.25 -0.65 15.23
N ILE A 161 -11.94 0.48 14.62
CA ILE A 161 -12.95 1.49 14.32
C ILE A 161 -13.65 1.07 13.02
N THR A 162 -14.95 0.80 13.13
CA THR A 162 -15.78 0.51 11.96
C THR A 162 -16.06 1.81 11.21
N VAL A 163 -15.80 1.80 9.91
CA VAL A 163 -16.16 2.87 8.97
C VAL A 163 -16.87 2.27 7.76
N ASP A 164 -17.57 3.09 7.00
CA ASP A 164 -18.22 2.66 5.77
C ASP A 164 -17.14 2.24 4.75
N ALA A 165 -17.10 0.95 4.43
CA ALA A 165 -16.05 0.37 3.60
C ALA A 165 -16.01 0.89 2.15
N LEU A 166 -17.12 1.45 1.67
CA LEU A 166 -17.30 1.93 0.29
C LEU A 166 -17.57 3.44 0.21
N SER A 167 -17.40 4.17 1.32
CA SER A 167 -17.51 5.63 1.37
C SER A 167 -16.19 6.36 1.13
N SER A 168 -16.30 7.67 0.87
CA SER A 168 -15.21 8.63 0.83
C SER A 168 -14.42 8.68 2.13
N SER A 169 -13.18 9.12 2.04
CA SER A 169 -12.36 9.42 3.21
C SER A 169 -12.96 10.53 4.08
N THR A 170 -13.67 11.49 3.50
CA THR A 170 -14.34 12.57 4.24
C THR A 170 -15.50 12.05 5.08
N ASN A 171 -16.31 11.12 4.55
CA ASN A 171 -17.36 10.47 5.32
C ASN A 171 -16.77 9.62 6.47
N ASN A 172 -15.75 8.83 6.16
CA ASN A 172 -15.12 7.95 7.14
C ASN A 172 -14.39 8.76 8.22
N ALA A 173 -13.84 9.93 7.89
CA ALA A 173 -13.23 10.84 8.85
C ALA A 173 -14.22 11.26 9.96
N ARG A 174 -15.48 11.53 9.61
CA ARG A 174 -16.54 11.83 10.57
C ARG A 174 -16.82 10.66 11.50
N GLN A 175 -16.92 9.44 10.94
CA GLN A 175 -17.16 8.22 11.72
C GLN A 175 -16.01 7.90 12.68
N ILE A 176 -14.77 8.12 12.23
CA ILE A 176 -13.57 8.00 13.09
C ILE A 176 -13.64 8.99 14.24
N ARG A 177 -14.00 10.25 13.95
CA ARG A 177 -14.17 11.27 14.98
C ARG A 177 -15.22 10.85 16.00
N ASP A 178 -16.40 10.41 15.56
CA ASP A 178 -17.48 10.00 16.46
C ASP A 178 -17.05 8.80 17.33
N ALA A 179 -16.41 7.79 16.74
CA ALA A 179 -15.89 6.64 17.47
C ALA A 179 -14.86 7.02 18.55
N ILE A 180 -13.94 7.95 18.27
CA ILE A 180 -12.95 8.41 19.26
C ILE A 180 -13.62 9.19 20.40
N MET A 181 -14.64 9.98 20.09
CA MET A 181 -15.37 10.75 21.10
C MET A 181 -16.19 9.84 22.03
N ASP A 182 -16.71 8.74 21.49
CA ASP A 182 -17.47 7.73 22.24
C ASP A 182 -16.59 6.80 23.09
N MET A 183 -15.28 6.72 22.84
CA MET A 183 -14.38 5.94 23.68
C MET A 183 -14.29 6.53 25.09
N SER A 184 -14.57 5.71 26.11
CA SER A 184 -14.45 6.04 27.53
C SER A 184 -12.97 6.10 27.97
N LEU A 185 -12.28 7.17 27.60
CA LEU A 185 -10.91 7.46 28.01
C LEU A 185 -10.86 8.70 28.89
N ALA A 186 -9.93 8.74 29.84
CA ALA A 186 -9.68 9.95 30.61
C ALA A 186 -9.28 11.08 29.66
N VAL A 187 -9.96 12.23 29.78
CA VAL A 187 -9.67 13.40 28.97
C VAL A 187 -8.24 13.89 29.30
N ASN A 188 -7.47 14.24 28.28
CA ASN A 188 -6.06 14.67 28.37
C ASN A 188 -5.02 13.59 28.70
N GLU A 189 -5.38 12.31 28.56
CA GLU A 189 -4.41 11.21 28.56
C GLU A 189 -4.35 10.61 27.14
N PRO A 190 -3.46 11.10 26.25
CA PRO A 190 -3.40 10.61 24.89
C PRO A 190 -2.87 9.17 24.88
N ARG A 191 -3.81 8.23 24.70
CA ARG A 191 -3.52 6.78 24.65
C ARG A 191 -3.86 6.14 23.31
N ILE A 192 -4.65 6.81 22.47
CA ILE A 192 -5.07 6.23 21.19
C ILE A 192 -3.95 6.36 20.17
N VAL A 193 -3.48 5.23 19.65
CA VAL A 193 -2.65 5.18 18.44
C VAL A 193 -3.57 4.83 17.28
N LEU A 194 -3.88 5.82 16.44
CA LEU A 194 -4.70 5.61 15.25
C LEU A 194 -3.87 4.91 14.18
N MET A 195 -4.24 3.68 13.82
CA MET A 195 -3.51 2.88 12.84
C MET A 195 -4.34 2.71 11.56
N GLY A 196 -3.92 3.39 10.49
CA GLY A 196 -4.61 3.33 9.20
C GLY A 196 -3.95 2.34 8.26
N TYR A 197 -4.68 1.29 7.89
CA TYR A 197 -4.26 0.34 6.85
C TYR A 197 -4.88 0.70 5.51
N SER A 198 -4.07 0.77 4.44
CA SER A 198 -4.57 1.04 3.08
C SER A 198 -5.36 2.36 3.02
N LYS A 199 -6.63 2.35 2.59
CA LYS A 199 -7.54 3.52 2.64
C LYS A 199 -7.76 4.08 4.06
N GLY A 200 -7.61 3.27 5.11
CA GLY A 200 -7.74 3.75 6.47
C GLY A 200 -6.71 4.82 6.85
N ALA A 201 -5.56 4.87 6.17
CA ALA A 201 -4.58 5.92 6.36
C ALA A 201 -5.11 7.31 5.93
N PRO A 202 -5.53 7.55 4.67
CA PRO A 202 -6.14 8.83 4.31
C PRO A 202 -7.43 9.12 5.09
N ASP A 203 -8.22 8.11 5.50
CA ASP A 203 -9.40 8.34 6.35
C ASP A 203 -9.01 8.95 7.71
N ILE A 204 -7.96 8.43 8.35
CA ILE A 204 -7.41 8.98 9.61
C ILE A 204 -6.78 10.36 9.38
N LEU A 205 -6.02 10.55 8.30
CA LEU A 205 -5.40 11.85 8.00
C LEU A 205 -6.47 12.94 7.82
N GLU A 206 -7.55 12.64 7.10
CA GLU A 206 -8.71 13.53 6.97
C GLU A 206 -9.38 13.79 8.33
N ALA A 207 -9.52 12.77 9.18
CA ALA A 207 -10.10 12.93 10.51
C ALA A 207 -9.29 13.87 11.40
N VAL A 208 -7.98 13.65 11.51
CA VAL A 208 -7.13 14.45 12.40
C VAL A 208 -6.96 15.88 11.89
N VAL A 209 -7.03 16.13 10.58
CA VAL A 209 -7.02 17.49 10.02
C VAL A 209 -8.36 18.18 10.29
N THR A 210 -9.47 17.54 9.95
CA THR A 210 -10.81 18.15 9.96
C THR A 210 -11.36 18.35 11.36
N TYR A 211 -11.06 17.44 12.29
CA TYR A 211 -11.64 17.41 13.63
C TYR A 211 -10.56 17.57 14.71
N PRO A 212 -10.02 18.79 14.93
CA PRO A 212 -8.95 19.02 15.88
C PRO A 212 -9.32 18.63 17.33
N GLU A 213 -10.61 18.56 17.68
CA GLU A 213 -11.06 18.19 19.01
C GLU A 213 -10.67 16.76 19.44
N ILE A 214 -10.40 15.85 18.49
CA ILE A 214 -10.01 14.47 18.81
C ILE A 214 -8.53 14.36 19.21
N ARG A 215 -7.69 15.34 18.82
CA ARG A 215 -6.22 15.23 18.91
C ARG A 215 -5.73 15.08 20.35
N SER A 216 -6.44 15.67 21.33
CA SER A 216 -6.08 15.54 22.75
C SER A 216 -6.19 14.11 23.30
N ARG A 217 -6.88 13.20 22.58
CA ARG A 217 -7.01 11.77 22.90
C ARG A 217 -6.05 10.89 22.10
N VAL A 218 -5.48 11.42 21.01
CA VAL A 218 -4.63 10.68 20.07
C VAL A 218 -3.16 10.89 20.44
N ALA A 219 -2.49 9.79 20.78
CA ALA A 219 -1.06 9.72 21.03
C ALA A 219 -0.23 9.85 19.74
N ALA A 220 -0.70 9.20 18.68
CA ALA A 220 0.00 9.13 17.40
C ALA A 220 -0.90 8.62 16.27
N VAL A 221 -0.45 8.83 15.04
CA VAL A 221 -0.97 8.18 13.83
C VAL A 221 0.09 7.26 13.24
N VAL A 222 -0.29 6.04 12.86
CA VAL A 222 0.55 5.10 12.09
C VAL A 222 -0.14 4.80 10.76
N SER A 223 0.49 5.19 9.65
CA SER A 223 0.11 4.76 8.31
C SER A 223 0.82 3.43 8.00
N ALA A 224 0.06 2.36 7.80
CA ALA A 224 0.56 1.03 7.51
C ALA A 224 0.11 0.58 6.12
N ALA A 225 1.04 0.55 5.17
CA ALA A 225 0.71 0.41 3.75
C ALA A 225 -0.42 1.37 3.33
N GLY A 226 -0.33 2.64 3.74
CA GLY A 226 -1.40 3.61 3.52
C GLY A 226 -1.48 4.07 2.07
N ALA A 227 -2.68 4.36 1.59
CA ALA A 227 -2.88 4.96 0.26
C ALA A 227 -2.71 6.49 0.32
N VAL A 228 -1.54 6.95 0.76
CA VAL A 228 -1.27 8.37 1.07
C VAL A 228 -1.21 9.22 -0.18
N GLY A 229 -0.40 8.81 -1.16
CA GLY A 229 -0.32 9.41 -2.49
C GLY A 229 -1.38 8.89 -3.46
N GLY A 230 -2.27 8.00 -2.99
CA GLY A 230 -3.22 7.24 -3.79
C GLY A 230 -2.59 6.06 -4.53
N SER A 231 -3.39 5.34 -5.30
CA SER A 231 -2.94 4.24 -6.15
C SER A 231 -3.34 4.45 -7.60
N PRO A 232 -2.41 4.33 -8.57
CA PRO A 232 -2.76 4.33 -9.99
C PRO A 232 -3.85 3.30 -10.36
N LEU A 233 -3.97 2.19 -9.62
CA LEU A 233 -5.03 1.19 -9.84
C LEU A 233 -6.43 1.79 -9.69
N ALA A 234 -6.61 2.82 -8.87
CA ALA A 234 -7.90 3.48 -8.68
C ALA A 234 -8.35 4.33 -9.88
N ASN A 235 -7.46 4.62 -10.83
CA ASN A 235 -7.83 5.29 -12.09
C ASN A 235 -8.43 4.30 -13.10
N ASP A 236 -8.10 3.01 -12.98
CA ASP A 236 -8.65 1.91 -13.79
C ASP A 236 -9.89 1.29 -13.13
N ALA A 237 -10.32 1.82 -11.98
CA ALA A 237 -11.45 1.32 -11.20
C ALA A 237 -12.58 2.35 -11.18
N GLU A 238 -13.80 1.82 -11.16
CA GLU A 238 -15.02 2.60 -11.00
C GLU A 238 -15.74 2.19 -9.72
N GLN A 239 -16.46 3.13 -9.10
CA GLN A 239 -17.14 2.86 -7.83
C GLN A 239 -18.11 1.68 -7.92
N TYR A 240 -18.83 1.52 -9.04
CA TYR A 240 -19.76 0.40 -9.20
C TYR A 240 -19.06 -0.97 -9.10
N GLN A 241 -17.76 -1.05 -9.45
CA GLN A 241 -16.98 -2.29 -9.31
C GLN A 241 -16.66 -2.56 -7.85
N ALA A 242 -16.35 -1.53 -7.06
CA ALA A 242 -16.17 -1.66 -5.62
C ALA A 242 -17.50 -2.03 -4.93
N ASP A 243 -18.62 -1.49 -5.40
CA ASP A 243 -19.97 -1.80 -4.91
C ASP A 243 -20.36 -3.27 -5.09
N LEU A 244 -19.72 -4.01 -6.01
CA LEU A 244 -19.92 -5.45 -6.13
C LEU A 244 -19.49 -6.22 -4.87
N LEU A 245 -18.63 -5.64 -4.03
CA LEU A 245 -18.22 -6.25 -2.75
C LEU A 245 -19.39 -6.42 -1.77
N ARG A 246 -20.48 -5.68 -1.93
CA ARG A 246 -21.72 -5.86 -1.15
C ARG A 246 -22.41 -7.19 -1.43
N HIS A 247 -22.04 -7.86 -2.53
CA HIS A 247 -22.55 -9.18 -2.89
C HIS A 247 -21.60 -10.31 -2.48
N PHE A 248 -20.49 -9.99 -1.77
CA PHE A 248 -19.60 -10.99 -1.22
C PHE A 248 -20.35 -11.82 -0.15
N PRO A 249 -20.05 -13.13 -0.01
CA PRO A 249 -20.74 -13.97 0.97
C PRO A 249 -20.72 -13.40 2.38
N GLY A 250 -21.90 -13.19 2.96
CA GLY A 250 -22.06 -12.65 4.32
C GLY A 250 -21.77 -11.15 4.46
N ALA A 251 -21.67 -10.41 3.37
CA ALA A 251 -21.39 -8.97 3.42
C ALA A 251 -22.48 -8.18 4.16
N THR A 252 -22.03 -7.30 5.05
CA THR A 252 -22.89 -6.39 5.84
C THR A 252 -22.75 -4.92 5.43
N CYS A 253 -21.88 -4.64 4.47
CA CYS A 253 -21.56 -3.28 4.06
C CYS A 253 -22.60 -2.64 3.16
N SER A 254 -22.70 -1.32 3.24
CA SER A 254 -23.50 -0.49 2.32
C SER A 254 -22.61 0.20 1.28
N SER A 255 -23.22 0.81 0.25
CA SER A 255 -22.48 1.64 -0.71
C SER A 255 -21.96 2.93 -0.07
N GLY A 256 -22.45 3.29 1.12
CA GLY A 256 -22.07 4.54 1.77
C GLY A 256 -22.43 5.76 0.93
N ASP A 257 -21.51 6.71 0.82
CA ASP A 257 -21.63 7.86 -0.08
C ASP A 257 -21.06 7.60 -1.50
N GLY A 258 -20.57 6.39 -1.78
CA GLY A 258 -19.99 6.01 -3.08
C GLY A 258 -18.65 6.68 -3.42
N GLY A 259 -17.95 7.27 -2.45
CA GLY A 259 -16.70 7.99 -2.69
C GLY A 259 -15.41 7.19 -2.46
N ALA A 260 -15.48 5.87 -2.24
CA ALA A 260 -14.30 5.10 -1.86
C ALA A 260 -13.23 5.00 -2.94
N VAL A 261 -13.62 4.70 -4.18
CA VAL A 261 -12.67 4.61 -5.30
C VAL A 261 -12.11 6.00 -5.64
N GLU A 262 -12.91 7.06 -5.54
CA GLU A 262 -12.45 8.43 -5.75
C GLU A 262 -11.38 8.82 -4.71
N SER A 263 -11.60 8.45 -3.45
CA SER A 263 -10.62 8.58 -2.37
C SER A 263 -9.33 7.75 -2.59
N LEU A 264 -9.41 6.75 -3.48
CA LEU A 264 -8.34 6.01 -4.14
C LEU A 264 -7.27 6.80 -4.87
N ARG A 265 -7.75 7.81 -5.58
CA ARG A 265 -7.11 8.29 -6.81
C ARG A 265 -5.92 9.17 -6.48
N PRO A 266 -4.79 9.03 -7.21
CA PRO A 266 -3.63 9.86 -6.98
C PRO A 266 -3.93 11.35 -7.09
N GLN A 267 -4.76 11.76 -8.05
CA GLN A 267 -5.17 13.15 -8.21
C GLN A 267 -5.84 13.68 -6.93
N THR A 268 -6.82 12.95 -6.41
CA THR A 268 -7.61 13.31 -5.22
C THR A 268 -6.75 13.37 -3.98
N ARG A 269 -5.87 12.39 -3.77
CA ARG A 269 -4.95 12.35 -2.62
C ARG A 269 -3.90 13.44 -2.65
N LYS A 270 -3.27 13.66 -3.80
CA LYS A 270 -2.23 14.68 -3.96
C LYS A 270 -2.81 16.10 -3.89
N ALA A 271 -4.00 16.33 -4.45
CA ALA A 271 -4.73 17.58 -4.28
C ALA A 271 -5.12 17.83 -2.82
N TRP A 272 -5.62 16.80 -2.12
CA TRP A 272 -5.96 16.92 -0.70
C TRP A 272 -4.73 17.29 0.15
N LEU A 273 -3.60 16.58 -0.01
CA LEU A 273 -2.35 16.89 0.71
C LEU A 273 -1.83 18.31 0.43
N ALA A 274 -2.02 18.82 -0.79
CA ALA A 274 -1.60 20.18 -1.15
C ALA A 274 -2.44 21.28 -0.46
N GLN A 275 -3.69 20.97 -0.09
CA GLN A 275 -4.64 21.93 0.48
C GLN A 275 -4.81 21.78 2.00
N ASN A 276 -4.32 20.68 2.58
CA ASN A 276 -4.58 20.30 3.97
C ASN A 276 -3.26 20.05 4.72
N PRO A 277 -2.66 21.09 5.32
CA PRO A 277 -1.47 20.92 6.14
C PRO A 277 -1.71 19.93 7.28
N LEU A 278 -0.81 18.95 7.42
CA LEU A 278 -0.88 17.97 8.50
C LEU A 278 -0.52 18.62 9.85
N PRO A 279 -1.14 18.19 10.97
CA PRO A 279 -0.82 18.70 12.30
C PRO A 279 0.63 18.41 12.69
N TYR A 280 1.35 19.44 13.13
CA TYR A 280 2.75 19.35 13.58
C TYR A 280 2.90 18.92 15.04
N ASP A 281 1.82 19.01 15.82
CA ASP A 281 1.73 18.64 17.22
C ASP A 281 1.36 17.17 17.44
N LEU A 282 1.08 16.44 16.37
CA LEU A 282 0.69 15.03 16.40
C LEU A 282 1.77 14.17 15.72
N PRO A 283 2.43 13.25 16.44
CA PRO A 283 3.38 12.32 15.83
C PRO A 283 2.71 11.44 14.78
N ILE A 284 3.26 11.44 13.56
CA ILE A 284 2.82 10.59 12.46
C ILE A 284 3.97 9.68 12.05
N TYR A 285 3.68 8.39 11.92
CA TYR A 285 4.61 7.35 11.51
C TYR A 285 4.16 6.71 10.21
N SER A 286 5.11 6.27 9.39
CA SER A 286 4.85 5.48 8.18
C SER A 286 5.61 4.17 8.23
N ILE A 287 4.88 3.07 8.03
CA ILE A 287 5.44 1.75 7.77
C ILE A 287 4.97 1.27 6.41
N VAL A 288 5.92 0.96 5.54
CA VAL A 288 5.70 0.80 4.10
C VAL A 288 5.83 -0.68 3.76
N THR A 289 4.90 -1.25 3.03
CA THR A 289 5.07 -2.59 2.44
C THR A 289 5.97 -2.51 1.21
N PHE A 290 6.97 -3.37 1.19
CA PHE A 290 8.00 -3.47 0.15
C PHE A 290 8.39 -4.95 0.02
N PRO A 291 7.49 -5.79 -0.54
CA PRO A 291 7.79 -7.19 -0.74
C PRO A 291 8.86 -7.38 -1.80
N GLN A 292 9.71 -8.38 -1.61
CA GLN A 292 10.42 -9.01 -2.72
C GLN A 292 9.40 -9.60 -3.72
N PRO A 293 9.69 -9.64 -5.03
CA PRO A 293 8.73 -10.13 -6.04
C PRO A 293 8.19 -11.53 -5.73
N GLU A 294 8.99 -12.40 -5.12
CA GLU A 294 8.63 -13.78 -4.76
C GLU A 294 7.60 -13.83 -3.61
N ARG A 295 7.46 -12.74 -2.85
CA ARG A 295 6.53 -12.59 -1.73
C ARG A 295 5.21 -11.91 -2.11
N ILE A 296 4.91 -11.83 -3.41
CA ILE A 296 3.61 -11.43 -3.92
C ILE A 296 2.71 -12.66 -4.06
N SER A 297 1.59 -12.68 -3.32
CA SER A 297 0.55 -13.70 -3.44
C SER A 297 0.05 -13.83 -4.89
N SER A 298 -0.22 -15.06 -5.34
CA SER A 298 -0.57 -15.32 -6.75
C SER A 298 -1.78 -14.52 -7.23
N ILE A 299 -2.81 -14.36 -6.40
CA ILE A 299 -4.01 -13.56 -6.72
C ILE A 299 -3.72 -12.07 -6.92
N LEU A 300 -2.63 -11.57 -6.34
CA LEU A 300 -2.23 -10.16 -6.38
C LEU A 300 -1.25 -9.84 -7.51
N ARG A 301 -0.80 -10.84 -8.27
CA ARG A 301 0.20 -10.65 -9.35
C ARG A 301 -0.29 -9.75 -10.46
N SER A 302 -1.59 -9.77 -10.78
CA SER A 302 -2.15 -8.93 -11.85
C SER A 302 -2.00 -7.44 -11.54
N SER A 303 -2.39 -7.02 -10.32
CA SER A 303 -2.26 -5.63 -9.89
C SER A 303 -0.80 -5.24 -9.67
N TYR A 304 0.03 -6.14 -9.13
CA TYR A 304 1.48 -5.95 -9.07
C TYR A 304 2.10 -5.68 -10.45
N ASN A 305 1.74 -6.48 -11.47
CA ASN A 305 2.23 -6.31 -12.84
C ASN A 305 1.76 -5.00 -13.47
N LYS A 306 0.54 -4.55 -13.18
CA LYS A 306 0.04 -3.23 -13.63
C LYS A 306 0.86 -2.09 -13.03
N LEU A 307 1.07 -2.09 -11.71
CA LEU A 307 1.88 -1.08 -11.03
C LEU A 307 3.35 -1.14 -11.45
N SER A 308 3.87 -2.32 -11.75
CA SER A 308 5.25 -2.52 -12.23
C SER A 308 5.54 -1.86 -13.59
N ARG A 309 4.51 -1.46 -14.35
CA ARG A 309 4.67 -0.62 -15.55
C ARG A 309 5.05 0.82 -15.21
N ILE A 310 4.83 1.24 -13.97
CA ILE A 310 5.24 2.53 -13.41
C ILE A 310 6.49 2.32 -12.55
N ASP A 311 6.39 1.45 -11.53
CA ASP A 311 7.49 1.09 -10.64
C ASP A 311 7.26 -0.30 -10.03
N ALA A 312 8.22 -1.20 -10.18
CA ALA A 312 8.13 -2.58 -9.68
C ALA A 312 8.20 -2.68 -8.14
N ARG A 313 8.57 -1.60 -7.44
CA ARG A 313 8.61 -1.53 -5.98
C ARG A 313 7.22 -1.19 -5.44
N ASN A 314 6.33 -2.17 -5.49
CA ASN A 314 4.95 -2.03 -5.04
C ASN A 314 4.49 -3.29 -4.31
N ASP A 315 3.45 -3.15 -3.49
CA ASP A 315 2.90 -4.25 -2.68
C ASP A 315 1.69 -4.94 -3.32
N SER A 316 1.50 -4.73 -4.63
CA SER A 316 0.30 -5.02 -5.44
C SER A 316 -0.87 -4.05 -5.34
N GLN A 317 -0.87 -3.10 -4.42
CA GLN A 317 -1.92 -2.08 -4.30
C GLN A 317 -1.35 -0.67 -4.35
N MET A 318 -0.19 -0.42 -3.76
CA MET A 318 0.49 0.87 -3.73
C MET A 318 1.97 0.75 -4.06
N ILE A 319 2.48 1.77 -4.75
CA ILE A 319 3.92 1.97 -4.97
C ILE A 319 4.53 2.49 -3.67
N PHE A 320 5.74 2.04 -3.32
CA PHE A 320 6.35 2.29 -2.01
C PHE A 320 6.42 3.77 -1.60
N TYR A 321 6.64 4.70 -2.53
CA TYR A 321 6.72 6.13 -2.22
C TYR A 321 5.35 6.78 -2.03
N ASP A 322 4.27 6.19 -2.56
CA ASP A 322 2.89 6.67 -2.36
C ASP A 322 2.32 6.20 -1.00
N GLN A 323 3.08 5.46 -0.20
CA GLN A 323 2.68 5.00 1.14
C GLN A 323 3.21 5.89 2.28
N ILE A 324 4.13 6.81 1.98
CA ILE A 324 4.83 7.63 2.98
C ILE A 324 4.08 8.93 3.20
N VAL A 325 3.73 9.21 4.45
CA VAL A 325 3.15 10.51 4.84
C VAL A 325 4.24 11.58 4.85
N PRO A 326 4.09 12.71 4.12
CA PRO A 326 5.05 13.81 4.19
C PRO A 326 5.23 14.33 5.62
N GLY A 327 6.46 14.66 6.02
CA GLY A 327 6.76 15.09 7.39
C GLY A 327 6.69 14.01 8.47
N SER A 328 6.40 12.75 8.13
CA SER A 328 6.29 11.67 9.11
C SER A 328 7.64 11.10 9.54
N THR A 329 7.62 10.18 10.50
CA THR A 329 8.76 9.31 10.80
C THR A 329 8.62 7.98 10.05
N LEU A 330 9.60 7.64 9.21
CA LEU A 330 9.67 6.36 8.51
C LEU A 330 10.23 5.28 9.44
N LEU A 331 9.42 4.24 9.68
CA LEU A 331 9.75 3.14 10.58
C LEU A 331 10.37 1.94 9.87
N GLY A 332 9.98 1.64 8.64
CA GLY A 332 10.51 0.45 7.98
C GLY A 332 9.83 0.13 6.67
N TYR A 333 10.46 -0.81 5.98
CA TYR A 333 9.95 -1.45 4.78
C TYR A 333 9.65 -2.91 5.10
N VAL A 334 8.38 -3.25 5.21
CA VAL A 334 7.86 -4.57 5.55
C VAL A 334 7.90 -5.46 4.31
N ASN A 335 8.56 -6.61 4.41
CA ASN A 335 8.70 -7.57 3.32
C ASN A 335 7.46 -8.46 3.19
N ALA A 336 6.33 -7.84 2.88
CA ALA A 336 5.03 -8.47 2.75
C ALA A 336 4.22 -7.78 1.65
N ASP A 337 3.40 -8.54 0.93
CA ASP A 337 2.40 -7.95 0.05
C ASP A 337 1.31 -7.22 0.84
N HIS A 338 0.44 -6.50 0.13
CA HIS A 338 -0.58 -5.66 0.75
C HIS A 338 -1.45 -6.43 1.75
N TRP A 339 -1.86 -7.65 1.40
CA TRP A 339 -2.78 -8.45 2.23
C TRP A 339 -2.07 -9.17 3.36
N ALA A 340 -0.85 -9.65 3.15
CA ALA A 340 -0.04 -10.31 4.17
C ALA A 340 0.14 -9.42 5.41
N LEU A 341 0.24 -8.10 5.24
CA LEU A 341 0.37 -7.15 6.35
C LEU A 341 -0.79 -7.22 7.36
N ALA A 342 -2.05 -7.32 6.90
CA ALA A 342 -3.23 -7.05 7.74
C ALA A 342 -4.40 -8.02 7.59
N VAL A 343 -4.43 -8.86 6.55
CA VAL A 343 -5.58 -9.74 6.23
C VAL A 343 -5.16 -11.21 6.35
N PRO A 344 -5.45 -11.91 7.46
CA PRO A 344 -4.92 -13.25 7.75
C PRO A 344 -5.68 -14.39 7.06
N ILE A 345 -5.90 -14.30 5.74
CA ILE A 345 -6.67 -15.29 4.96
C ILE A 345 -6.09 -16.70 5.11
N ALA A 346 -4.77 -16.87 5.11
CA ALA A 346 -4.14 -18.18 5.24
C ALA A 346 -4.31 -18.82 6.62
N ARG A 347 -4.85 -18.10 7.61
CA ARG A 347 -5.15 -18.63 8.95
C ARG A 347 -6.63 -18.95 9.15
N THR A 348 -7.52 -18.42 8.30
CA THR A 348 -8.98 -18.59 8.44
C THR A 348 -9.57 -19.42 7.30
N HIS A 349 -8.89 -19.49 6.15
CA HIS A 349 -9.38 -20.16 4.95
C HIS A 349 -8.27 -20.94 4.25
N ASP A 350 -7.74 -21.99 4.89
CA ASP A 350 -6.57 -22.75 4.44
C ASP A 350 -6.63 -23.18 2.96
N THR A 351 -7.79 -23.60 2.45
CA THR A 351 -7.96 -24.00 1.04
C THR A 351 -7.82 -22.82 0.07
N VAL A 352 -8.42 -21.66 0.38
CA VAL A 352 -8.32 -20.46 -0.49
C VAL A 352 -6.95 -19.81 -0.34
N GLY A 353 -6.44 -19.74 0.89
CA GLY A 353 -5.11 -19.23 1.21
C GLY A 353 -4.01 -20.02 0.51
N SER A 354 -4.06 -21.35 0.55
CA SER A 354 -3.05 -22.22 -0.08
C SER A 354 -3.06 -22.17 -1.61
N LEU A 355 -4.20 -21.88 -2.25
CA LEU A 355 -4.31 -21.84 -3.72
C LEU A 355 -4.01 -20.45 -4.30
N PHE A 356 -4.45 -19.37 -3.63
CA PHE A 356 -4.49 -18.04 -4.23
C PHE A 356 -3.82 -16.93 -3.40
N VAL A 357 -3.80 -17.05 -2.07
CA VAL A 357 -3.16 -16.07 -1.16
C VAL A 357 -1.84 -16.62 -0.61
N THR A 358 -0.99 -17.04 -1.54
CA THR A 358 0.15 -17.94 -1.29
C THR A 358 1.30 -17.34 -0.47
N GLN A 359 1.32 -16.03 -0.25
CA GLN A 359 2.37 -15.33 0.49
C GLN A 359 1.81 -14.55 1.71
N ASN A 360 0.66 -14.99 2.22
CA ASN A 360 -0.08 -14.28 3.27
C ASN A 360 0.52 -14.37 4.68
N ALA A 361 1.36 -15.37 4.95
CA ALA A 361 1.99 -15.49 6.26
C ALA A 361 2.81 -14.23 6.57
N TYR A 362 2.63 -13.64 7.76
CA TYR A 362 3.48 -12.56 8.27
C TYR A 362 3.30 -12.43 9.80
N PRO A 363 4.35 -12.15 10.59
CA PRO A 363 4.25 -12.05 12.04
C PRO A 363 3.63 -10.70 12.47
N ARG A 364 2.30 -10.59 12.31
CA ARG A 364 1.49 -9.40 12.56
C ARG A 364 1.48 -9.01 14.03
N GLU A 365 1.47 -10.00 14.92
CA GLU A 365 1.52 -9.86 16.38
C GLU A 365 2.78 -9.10 16.80
N ALA A 366 3.95 -9.55 16.34
CA ALA A 366 5.22 -8.88 16.61
C ALA A 366 5.28 -7.48 15.99
N LEU A 367 4.69 -7.30 14.80
CA LEU A 367 4.72 -6.00 14.13
C LEU A 367 3.91 -4.97 14.92
N ALA A 368 2.70 -5.35 15.34
CA ALA A 368 1.84 -4.49 16.14
C ALA A 368 2.47 -4.16 17.50
N GLU A 369 3.07 -5.16 18.17
CA GLU A 369 3.81 -4.92 19.42
C GLU A 369 4.98 -3.95 19.21
N ALA A 370 5.78 -4.15 18.17
CA ALA A 370 6.92 -3.29 17.88
C ALA A 370 6.52 -1.85 17.52
N LEU A 371 5.42 -1.67 16.78
CA LEU A 371 4.85 -0.35 16.49
C LEU A 371 4.47 0.39 17.77
N LEU A 372 3.73 -0.27 18.68
CA LEU A 372 3.31 0.35 19.93
C LEU A 372 4.49 0.62 20.89
N ARG A 373 5.46 -0.30 20.97
CA ARG A 373 6.70 -0.08 21.74
C ARG A 373 7.49 1.12 21.21
N PHE A 374 7.61 1.23 19.88
CA PHE A 374 8.29 2.36 19.27
C PHE A 374 7.59 3.69 19.58
N VAL A 375 6.26 3.73 19.41
CA VAL A 375 5.46 4.93 19.72
C VAL A 375 5.61 5.32 21.19
N GLU A 376 5.51 4.34 22.10
CA GLU A 376 5.68 4.58 23.54
C GLU A 376 7.09 5.13 23.88
N GLU A 377 8.13 4.56 23.28
CA GLU A 377 9.52 5.03 23.44
C GLU A 377 9.70 6.46 22.90
N ASP A 378 9.17 6.76 21.72
CA ASP A 378 9.33 8.07 21.08
C ASP A 378 8.62 9.16 21.90
N MET A 379 7.43 8.86 22.42
CA MET A 379 6.67 9.77 23.30
C MET A 379 7.33 10.00 24.66
N ALA A 380 8.23 9.12 25.11
CA ALA A 380 8.96 9.29 26.37
C ALA A 380 10.12 10.28 26.24
N VAL A 381 10.55 10.60 25.02
CA VAL A 381 11.56 11.63 24.78
C VAL A 381 10.91 13.01 25.00
N PRO A 382 11.36 13.83 25.97
CA PRO A 382 10.86 15.19 26.11
C PRO A 382 11.04 15.93 24.79
N ALA A 383 10.04 16.70 24.36
CA ALA A 383 10.09 17.54 23.16
C ALA A 383 11.22 18.58 23.28
N SER A 384 12.45 18.15 23.03
CA SER A 384 13.66 18.93 23.15
C SER A 384 14.11 19.26 21.74
N HIS A 385 13.98 20.54 21.40
CA HIS A 385 14.62 21.21 20.28
C HIS A 385 14.31 20.63 18.89
N VAL A 386 13.10 20.90 18.39
CA VAL A 386 12.91 21.04 16.94
C VAL A 386 13.70 22.29 16.50
N PRO A 387 14.67 22.18 15.58
CA PRO A 387 15.35 23.36 15.04
C PRO A 387 14.32 24.33 14.46
N SER A 388 14.49 25.61 14.76
CA SER A 388 13.60 26.72 14.34
C SER A 388 13.42 26.87 12.83
N SER A 389 14.12 26.08 12.01
CA SER A 389 14.07 26.12 10.54
C SER A 389 12.79 25.56 9.92
N VAL A 390 11.91 24.90 10.70
CA VAL A 390 10.61 24.38 10.21
C VAL A 390 9.42 25.27 10.62
N ARG A 391 9.63 26.30 11.46
CA ARG A 391 8.60 27.32 11.74
C ARG A 391 8.46 28.30 10.59
N ARG A 392 7.98 27.86 9.42
CA ARG A 392 7.26 28.79 8.54
C ARG A 392 5.86 28.94 9.12
N ARG A 393 5.65 30.04 9.86
CA ARG A 393 4.30 30.56 10.07
C ARG A 393 3.69 30.79 8.67
N PRO A 394 2.40 30.50 8.45
CA PRO A 394 1.72 31.10 7.32
C PRO A 394 1.84 32.62 7.48
N ALA A 395 2.30 33.29 6.43
CA ALA A 395 2.24 34.74 6.37
C ALA A 395 0.77 35.14 6.26
N ASP A 396 0.38 36.15 7.03
CA ASP A 396 -0.93 36.81 6.98
C ASP A 396 -1.27 37.33 5.57
#